data_AF-A0A3R7QTC0-F1
#
_entry.id   AF-A0A3R7QTC0-F1
#
_cell.length_a   1.000
_cell.length_b   1.000
_cell.length_c   1.000
_cell.angle_alpha   90.00
_cell.angle_beta   90.00
_cell.angle_gamma   90.00
#
_symmetry.space_group_name_H-M   'P 1'
#
loop_
_entity.id
_entity.type
_entity.pdbx_description
1 polymer ?
#
loop_
_entity_poly.entity_id
_entity_poly.type
_entity_poly.pdbx_seq_one_letter_code
_entity_poly.pdbx_strand_id
1 'polypeptide(L)'
;MSKIKIIIYTFFLFINLDYQAQSKENFLNDAVILYEKNKYDESKFLLQRNIVFNPKNYTSYLYLAKIYKQEKDLKEMEKNLDTTILLDPKNEEALFMLIELQIERSNFSEVKKLNNNFLQVCINLCDKKDLISEKIKSLEPKNESN
;
A
#
# COMPACT_ATOMS: atom_id res chain seq x y z
N MET A 1 -41.79 -36.53 6.19
CA MET A 1 -40.33 -36.47 6.37
C MET A 1 -39.60 -35.60 5.34
N SER A 2 -40.00 -35.54 4.05
CA SER A 2 -39.26 -34.73 3.06
C SER A 2 -39.42 -33.20 3.26
N LYS A 3 -40.59 -32.71 3.69
CA LYS A 3 -40.82 -31.26 3.94
C LYS A 3 -39.94 -30.70 5.07
N ILE A 4 -39.69 -31.47 6.12
CA ILE A 4 -38.80 -31.07 7.23
C ILE A 4 -37.34 -30.97 6.76
N LYS A 5 -36.90 -31.88 5.89
CA LYS A 5 -35.55 -31.82 5.29
C LYS A 5 -35.39 -30.60 4.39
N ILE A 6 -36.41 -30.22 3.63
CA ILE A 6 -36.40 -29.01 2.79
C ILE A 6 -36.30 -27.75 3.66
N ILE A 7 -37.05 -27.67 4.76
CA ILE A 7 -37.01 -26.53 5.69
C ILE A 7 -35.62 -26.39 6.34
N ILE A 8 -35.00 -27.51 6.74
CA ILE A 8 -33.64 -27.52 7.28
C ILE A 8 -32.63 -27.07 6.21
N TYR A 9 -32.80 -27.52 4.96
CA TYR A 9 -31.92 -27.14 3.85
C TYR A 9 -32.04 -25.66 3.50
N THR A 10 -33.25 -25.10 3.50
CA THR A 10 -33.47 -23.67 3.31
C THR A 10 -32.91 -22.86 4.47
N PHE A 11 -33.05 -23.33 5.72
CA PHE A 11 -32.48 -22.67 6.89
C PHE A 11 -30.94 -22.65 6.83
N PHE A 12 -30.31 -23.75 6.43
CA PHE A 12 -28.86 -23.81 6.17
C PHE A 12 -28.41 -22.87 5.04
N LEU A 13 -29.21 -22.69 3.99
CA LEU A 13 -28.94 -21.70 2.94
C LEU A 13 -29.02 -20.26 3.45
N PHE A 14 -30.01 -19.94 4.29
CA PHE A 14 -30.15 -18.60 4.88
C PHE A 14 -29.02 -18.24 5.87
N ILE A 15 -28.52 -19.19 6.67
CA ILE A 15 -27.38 -18.96 7.58
C ILE A 15 -26.10 -18.56 6.83
N ASN A 16 -25.94 -18.99 5.57
CA ASN A 16 -24.80 -18.62 4.72
C ASN A 16 -24.96 -17.23 4.06
N LEU A 17 -26.18 -16.67 4.00
CA LEU A 17 -26.44 -15.38 3.36
C LEU A 17 -26.22 -14.17 4.30
N ASP A 18 -26.26 -14.37 5.61
CA ASP A 18 -26.21 -13.26 6.60
C ASP A 18 -24.83 -13.04 7.26
N TYR A 19 -23.75 -13.64 6.75
CA TYR A 19 -22.41 -13.45 7.36
C TYR A 19 -21.69 -12.14 6.95
N GLN A 20 -22.22 -11.39 5.97
CA GLN A 20 -21.52 -10.21 5.41
C GLN A 20 -21.98 -8.87 5.99
N ALA A 21 -22.88 -8.86 6.97
CA ALA A 21 -23.36 -7.62 7.60
C ALA A 21 -22.65 -7.31 8.93
N GLN A 22 -21.34 -7.58 9.04
CA GLN A 22 -20.54 -7.00 10.12
C GLN A 22 -20.26 -5.54 9.74
N SER A 23 -20.70 -4.57 10.55
CA SER A 23 -20.29 -3.17 10.37
C SER A 23 -18.76 -3.12 10.37
N LYS A 24 -18.15 -2.80 9.23
CA LYS A 24 -16.69 -2.68 9.12
C LYS A 24 -16.22 -1.61 10.10
N GLU A 25 -15.59 -2.04 11.19
CA GLU A 25 -14.91 -1.13 12.11
C GLU A 25 -13.85 -0.36 11.32
N ASN A 26 -13.79 0.96 11.46
CA ASN A 26 -12.85 1.81 10.73
C ASN A 26 -11.94 2.52 11.73
N PHE A 27 -10.69 2.08 11.78
CA PHE A 27 -9.66 2.63 12.67
C PHE A 27 -8.72 3.61 11.96
N LEU A 28 -8.94 3.85 10.66
CA LEU A 28 -7.99 4.60 9.82
C LEU A 28 -7.82 6.05 10.30
N ASN A 29 -8.91 6.77 10.55
CA ASN A 29 -8.86 8.19 10.89
C ASN A 29 -8.04 8.42 12.18
N ASP A 30 -8.32 7.65 13.23
CA ASP A 30 -7.57 7.72 14.48
C ASP A 30 -6.10 7.35 14.28
N ALA A 31 -5.84 6.32 13.48
CA ALA A 31 -4.48 5.91 13.18
C ALA A 31 -3.68 7.00 12.45
N VAL A 32 -4.29 7.69 11.49
CA VAL A 32 -3.70 8.83 10.78
C VAL A 32 -3.44 9.99 11.75
N ILE A 33 -4.40 10.32 12.63
CA ILE A 33 -4.20 11.36 13.66
C ILE A 33 -3.02 11.01 14.58
N LEU A 34 -2.87 9.74 14.96
CA LEU A 34 -1.74 9.29 15.77
C LEU A 34 -0.42 9.36 15.01
N TYR A 35 -0.41 9.03 13.71
CA TYR A 35 0.75 9.17 12.84
C TYR A 35 1.21 10.64 12.78
N GLU A 36 0.29 11.58 12.53
CA GLU A 36 0.59 13.02 12.50
C GLU A 36 1.10 13.56 13.84
N LYS A 37 0.78 12.88 14.95
CA LYS A 37 1.29 13.17 16.30
C LYS A 37 2.61 12.45 16.62
N ASN A 38 3.24 11.79 15.65
CA ASN A 38 4.43 10.94 15.80
C ASN A 38 4.26 9.77 16.79
N LYS A 39 3.02 9.37 17.10
CA LYS A 39 2.71 8.23 17.96
C LYS A 39 2.68 6.96 17.12
N TYR A 40 3.84 6.57 16.60
CA TYR A 40 3.95 5.54 15.58
C TYR A 40 3.51 4.15 16.04
N ASP A 41 3.80 3.76 17.28
CA ASP A 41 3.36 2.45 17.81
C ASP A 41 1.84 2.36 17.93
N GLU A 42 1.20 3.40 18.47
CA GLU A 42 -0.27 3.46 18.59
C GLU A 42 -0.92 3.50 17.21
N SER A 43 -0.36 4.29 16.28
CA SER A 43 -0.83 4.36 14.89
C SER A 43 -0.72 3.00 14.20
N LYS A 44 0.45 2.35 14.27
CA LYS A 44 0.71 1.03 13.69
C LYS A 44 -0.28 -0.01 14.18
N PHE A 45 -0.57 -0.03 15.48
CA PHE A 45 -1.57 -0.92 16.07
C PHE A 45 -2.96 -0.71 15.46
N LEU A 46 -3.41 0.54 15.34
CA LEU A 46 -4.71 0.85 14.73
C LEU A 46 -4.75 0.55 13.23
N LEU A 47 -3.66 0.79 12.48
CA LEU A 47 -3.57 0.44 11.06
C LEU A 47 -3.66 -1.07 10.86
N GLN A 48 -2.95 -1.86 11.68
CA GLN A 48 -3.01 -3.32 11.65
C GLN A 48 -4.42 -3.83 11.98
N ARG A 49 -5.09 -3.26 12.99
CA ARG A 49 -6.50 -3.55 13.27
C ARG A 49 -7.40 -3.16 12.09
N ASN A 50 -7.17 -2.00 11.48
CA ASN A 50 -7.96 -1.57 10.32
C ASN A 50 -7.85 -2.56 9.17
N ILE A 51 -6.66 -3.12 8.92
CA ILE A 51 -6.44 -4.12 7.87
C ILE A 51 -7.22 -5.42 8.14
N VAL A 52 -7.38 -5.83 9.41
CA VAL A 52 -8.19 -7.02 9.75
C VAL A 52 -9.64 -6.84 9.30
N PHE A 53 -10.24 -5.66 9.50
CA PHE A 53 -11.63 -5.37 9.13
C PHE A 53 -11.79 -4.85 7.69
N ASN A 54 -10.76 -4.18 7.16
CA ASN A 54 -10.74 -3.51 5.87
C ASN A 54 -9.48 -3.89 5.07
N PRO A 55 -9.30 -5.17 4.69
CA PRO A 55 -8.04 -5.66 4.11
C PRO A 55 -7.70 -5.03 2.75
N LYS A 56 -8.65 -4.38 2.07
CA LYS A 56 -8.46 -3.68 0.79
C LYS A 56 -8.23 -2.17 0.94
N ASN A 57 -8.14 -1.65 2.17
CA ASN A 57 -7.88 -0.24 2.40
C ASN A 57 -6.39 0.06 2.17
N TYR A 58 -6.03 0.51 0.96
CA TYR A 58 -4.64 0.81 0.59
C TYR A 58 -4.00 1.86 1.51
N THR A 59 -4.78 2.81 2.02
CA THR A 59 -4.29 3.88 2.91
C THR A 59 -3.66 3.31 4.17
N SER A 60 -4.19 2.21 4.72
CA SER A 60 -3.64 1.58 5.91
C SER A 60 -2.23 1.04 5.67
N TYR A 61 -2.02 0.40 4.52
CA TYR A 61 -0.70 -0.09 4.12
C TYR A 61 0.25 1.07 3.82
N LEU A 62 -0.22 2.14 3.17
CA LEU A 62 0.61 3.32 2.89
C LEU A 62 1.14 3.97 4.18
N TYR A 63 0.29 4.16 5.19
CA TYR A 63 0.74 4.71 6.47
C TYR A 63 1.64 3.74 7.23
N LEU A 64 1.43 2.42 7.15
CA LEU A 64 2.39 1.44 7.69
C LEU A 64 3.75 1.55 7.01
N ALA A 65 3.80 1.69 5.68
CA ALA A 65 5.05 1.93 4.96
C ALA A 65 5.76 3.19 5.45
N LYS A 66 5.03 4.30 5.64
CA LYS A 66 5.58 5.55 6.19
C LYS A 66 6.17 5.34 7.60
N ILE A 67 5.50 4.60 8.46
CA ILE A 67 6.00 4.27 9.81
C ILE A 67 7.28 3.42 9.71
N TYR A 68 7.28 2.36 8.90
CA TYR A 68 8.45 1.51 8.74
C TYR A 68 9.64 2.26 8.11
N LYS A 69 9.40 3.28 7.26
CA LYS A 69 10.44 4.21 6.80
C LYS A 69 11.11 4.94 7.97
N GLN A 70 10.33 5.44 8.94
CA GLN A 70 10.87 6.10 10.14
C GLN A 70 11.68 5.13 11.02
N GLU A 71 11.23 3.88 11.09
CA GLU A 71 11.88 2.81 11.85
C GLU A 71 13.10 2.22 11.15
N LYS A 72 13.36 2.62 9.89
CA LYS A 72 14.38 2.07 9.01
C LYS A 72 14.21 0.57 8.72
N ASP A 73 13.00 0.04 8.91
CA ASP A 73 12.64 -1.31 8.48
C ASP A 73 12.24 -1.27 6.99
N LEU A 74 13.26 -1.22 6.13
CA LEU A 74 13.05 -1.11 4.69
C LEU A 74 12.33 -2.33 4.09
N LYS A 75 12.37 -3.48 4.77
CA LYS A 75 11.72 -4.71 4.30
C LYS A 75 10.21 -4.62 4.49
N GLU A 76 9.74 -4.28 5.69
CA GLU A 76 8.30 -4.10 5.92
C GLU A 76 7.78 -2.84 5.23
N MET A 77 8.59 -1.79 5.09
CA MET A 77 8.25 -0.64 4.25
C MET A 77 7.91 -1.06 2.82
N GLU A 78 8.83 -1.77 2.13
CA GLU A 78 8.65 -2.20 0.75
C GLU A 78 7.42 -3.07 0.57
N LYS A 79 7.23 -4.07 1.43
CA LYS A 79 6.05 -4.95 1.41
C LYS A 79 4.73 -4.19 1.53
N ASN A 80 4.68 -3.16 2.36
CA ASN A 80 3.49 -2.33 2.51
C ASN A 80 3.29 -1.37 1.32
N LEU A 81 4.37 -0.87 0.70
CA LEU A 81 4.30 -0.11 -0.55
C LEU A 81 3.78 -0.98 -1.71
N ASP A 82 4.31 -2.19 -1.86
CA ASP A 82 3.86 -3.14 -2.89
C ASP A 82 2.37 -3.46 -2.74
N THR A 83 1.92 -3.66 -1.49
CA THR A 83 0.50 -3.88 -1.21
C THR A 83 -0.34 -2.65 -1.51
N THR A 84 0.17 -1.45 -1.22
CA THR A 84 -0.50 -0.19 -1.57
C THR A 84 -0.68 -0.06 -3.08
N ILE A 85 0.38 -0.31 -3.86
CA ILE A 85 0.36 -0.24 -5.33
C ILE A 85 -0.53 -1.34 -5.93
N LEU A 86 -0.56 -2.53 -5.33
CA LEU A 86 -1.45 -3.61 -5.75
C LEU A 86 -2.94 -3.22 -5.60
N LEU A 87 -3.28 -2.55 -4.50
CA LEU A 87 -4.65 -2.14 -4.19
C LEU A 87 -5.05 -0.82 -4.88
N ASP A 88 -4.09 0.09 -5.07
CA ASP A 88 -4.23 1.36 -5.76
C ASP A 88 -3.03 1.61 -6.69
N PRO A 89 -3.08 1.12 -7.94
CA PRO A 89 -1.97 1.28 -8.90
C PRO A 89 -1.67 2.73 -9.30
N LYS A 90 -2.56 3.68 -8.97
CA LYS A 90 -2.39 5.11 -9.27
C LYS A 90 -1.84 5.89 -8.08
N ASN A 91 -1.47 5.22 -6.99
CA ASN A 91 -0.94 5.87 -5.81
C ASN A 91 0.45 6.46 -6.07
N GLU A 92 0.49 7.73 -6.47
CA GLU A 92 1.73 8.42 -6.82
C GLU A 92 2.72 8.50 -5.65
N GLU A 93 2.23 8.59 -4.40
CA GLU A 93 3.07 8.63 -3.21
C GLU A 93 3.78 7.29 -2.98
N ALA A 94 3.05 6.17 -3.05
CA ALA A 94 3.63 4.84 -2.90
C ALA A 94 4.65 4.53 -4.01
N LEU A 95 4.31 4.88 -5.26
CA LEU A 95 5.22 4.75 -6.41
C LEU A 95 6.50 5.56 -6.18
N PHE A 96 6.37 6.82 -5.75
CA PHE A 96 7.52 7.68 -5.50
C PHE A 96 8.42 7.13 -4.37
N MET A 97 7.84 6.72 -3.24
CA MET A 97 8.60 6.13 -2.14
C MET A 97 9.32 4.85 -2.55
N LEU A 98 8.70 4.01 -3.40
CA LEU A 98 9.34 2.79 -3.89
C LEU A 98 10.46 3.12 -4.89
N ILE A 99 10.29 4.13 -5.74
CA ILE A 99 11.37 4.64 -6.60
C ILE A 99 12.57 5.10 -5.77
N GLU A 100 12.36 5.86 -4.69
CA GLU A 100 13.44 6.27 -3.78
C GLU A 100 14.19 5.06 -3.22
N LEU A 101 13.47 4.05 -2.73
CA LEU A 101 14.09 2.82 -2.22
C LEU A 101 14.91 2.08 -3.29
N GLN A 102 14.40 1.95 -4.51
CA GLN A 102 15.11 1.24 -5.58
C GLN A 102 16.33 2.03 -6.08
N ILE A 103 16.28 3.37 -6.04
CA ILE A 103 17.44 4.23 -6.29
C ILE A 103 18.52 3.97 -5.24
N GLU A 104 18.18 3.95 -3.95
CA GLU A 104 19.13 3.65 -2.87
C GLU A 104 19.79 2.28 -3.04
N ARG A 105 19.04 1.30 -3.57
CA ARG A 105 19.53 -0.05 -3.89
C ARG A 105 20.26 -0.17 -5.23
N SER A 106 20.39 0.92 -6.00
CA SER A 106 20.95 0.91 -7.35
C SER A 106 20.25 -0.08 -8.31
N ASN A 107 18.94 -0.33 -8.11
CA ASN A 107 18.16 -1.23 -8.95
C ASN A 107 17.54 -0.49 -10.14
N PHE A 108 18.36 -0.20 -11.14
CA PHE A 108 17.99 0.68 -12.26
C PHE A 108 16.84 0.15 -13.11
N SER A 109 16.74 -1.18 -13.26
CA SER A 109 15.66 -1.79 -14.02
C SER A 109 14.30 -1.51 -13.39
N GLU A 110 14.20 -1.69 -12.07
CA GLU A 110 12.95 -1.44 -11.36
C GLU A 110 12.64 0.06 -11.26
N VAL A 111 13.66 0.91 -11.06
CA VAL A 111 13.49 2.38 -11.09
C VAL A 111 12.87 2.83 -12.41
N LYS A 112 13.37 2.36 -13.56
CA LYS A 112 12.83 2.73 -14.88
C LYS A 112 11.37 2.29 -15.03
N LYS A 113 11.05 1.05 -14.62
CA LYS A 113 9.69 0.51 -14.67
C LYS A 113 8.72 1.32 -13.79
N LEU A 114 9.09 1.57 -12.54
CA LEU A 114 8.26 2.35 -11.61
C LEU A 114 8.10 3.80 -12.06
N ASN A 115 9.17 4.42 -12.58
CA ASN A 115 9.12 5.79 -13.10
C ASN A 115 8.16 5.91 -14.29
N ASN A 116 8.13 4.91 -15.18
CA ASN A 116 7.16 4.90 -16.29
C ASN A 116 5.71 4.92 -15.77
N ASN A 117 5.40 4.13 -14.74
CA ASN A 117 4.09 4.14 -14.10
C ASN A 117 3.81 5.49 -13.44
N PHE A 118 4.77 6.02 -12.68
CA PHE A 118 4.66 7.30 -12.01
C PHE A 118 4.37 8.46 -12.99
N LEU A 119 5.07 8.49 -14.13
CA LEU A 119 4.87 9.49 -15.17
C LEU A 119 3.45 9.47 -15.77
N GLN A 120 2.80 8.31 -15.80
CA GLN A 120 1.44 8.15 -16.31
C GLN A 120 0.37 8.57 -15.29
N VAL A 121 0.63 8.42 -14.00
CA VAL A 121 -0.40 8.58 -12.95
C VAL A 121 -0.22 9.80 -12.06
N CYS A 122 0.97 10.42 -12.03
CA CYS A 122 1.21 11.55 -11.14
C CYS A 122 0.26 12.71 -11.44
N ILE A 123 -0.15 13.40 -10.37
CA ILE A 123 -0.96 14.61 -10.40
C ILE A 123 -0.33 15.64 -9.47
N ASN A 124 -0.13 15.29 -8.19
CA ASN A 124 0.40 16.23 -7.19
C ASN A 124 1.92 16.15 -7.06
N LEU A 125 2.53 15.00 -7.37
CA LEU A 125 3.98 14.78 -7.24
C LEU A 125 4.72 14.89 -8.58
N CYS A 126 4.10 15.42 -9.63
CA CYS A 126 4.74 15.51 -10.94
C CYS A 126 5.98 16.42 -10.98
N ASP A 127 6.19 17.28 -9.98
CA ASP A 127 7.44 18.04 -9.80
C ASP A 127 8.64 17.13 -9.52
N LYS A 128 8.42 15.90 -9.04
CA LYS A 128 9.48 14.92 -8.76
C LYS A 128 10.07 14.25 -10.00
N LYS A 129 9.50 14.46 -11.19
CA LYS A 129 9.95 13.86 -12.45
C LYS A 129 11.42 14.17 -12.75
N ASP A 130 11.79 15.43 -12.59
CA ASP A 130 13.15 15.90 -12.90
C ASP A 130 14.16 15.31 -11.93
N LEU A 131 13.80 15.23 -10.64
CA LEU A 131 14.61 14.59 -9.61
C LEU A 131 14.85 13.11 -9.92
N ILE A 132 13.81 12.37 -10.30
CA ILE A 132 13.94 10.94 -10.66
C ILE A 132 14.80 10.80 -11.91
N SER A 133 14.57 11.63 -12.93
CA SER A 133 15.32 11.62 -14.19
C SER A 133 16.81 11.90 -13.97
N GLU A 134 17.15 12.89 -13.15
CA GLU A 134 18.54 13.21 -12.79
C GLU A 134 19.21 12.05 -12.05
N LYS A 135 18.53 11.46 -11.08
CA LYS A 135 19.04 10.28 -10.36
C LYS A 135 19.23 9.09 -11.29
N ILE A 136 18.33 8.85 -12.25
CA ILE A 136 18.53 7.77 -13.25
C ILE A 136 19.79 8.03 -14.09
N LYS A 137 20.03 9.27 -14.53
CA LYS A 137 21.22 9.61 -15.35
C LYS A 137 22.54 9.46 -14.60
N SER A 138 22.59 9.83 -13.32
CA SER A 138 23.80 9.68 -12.51
C SER A 138 24.13 8.21 -12.21
N LEU A 139 23.12 7.36 -12.30
CA LEU A 139 23.17 5.93 -12.04
C LEU A 139 23.49 5.09 -13.28
N GLU A 140 23.28 5.62 -14.49
CA GLU A 140 23.70 4.94 -15.71
C GLU A 140 25.23 4.89 -15.79
N PRO A 141 25.84 3.71 -16.04
CA PRO A 141 27.26 3.67 -16.32
C PRO A 141 27.51 4.61 -17.49
N LYS A 142 28.51 5.49 -17.36
CA LYS A 142 29.03 6.22 -18.51
C LYS A 142 29.47 5.15 -19.50
N ASN A 143 28.67 4.94 -20.54
CA ASN A 143 29.13 4.21 -21.70
C ASN A 143 30.24 5.06 -22.29
N GLU A 144 31.47 4.83 -21.85
CA GLU A 144 32.66 5.16 -22.60
C GLU A 144 32.62 4.26 -23.85
N SER A 145 31.92 4.76 -24.86
CA SER A 145 32.04 4.28 -26.22
C SER A 145 33.48 4.54 -26.67
N ASN A 146 34.33 3.53 -26.53
CA ASN A 146 35.55 3.39 -27.32
C ASN A 146 35.20 3.06 -28.76
#